data_AF-A0AAJ0M272-F1
#
_entry.id   AF-A0AAJ0M272-F1
#
_cell.length_a   1.000
_cell.length_b   1.000
_cell.length_c   1.000
_cell.angle_alpha   90.00
_cell.angle_beta   90.00
_cell.angle_gamma   90.00
#
_symmetry.space_group_name_H-M   'P 1'
#
loop_
_entity.id
_entity.type
_entity.pdbx_description
1 polymer ?
#
loop_
_entity_poly.entity_id
_entity_poly.type
_entity_poly.pdbx_seq_one_letter_code
_entity_poly.pdbx_strand_id
1 'polypeptide(L)'
;MESYAPEEDTQMTGPGDEKQIRNAETTFEEPEHGRQTQKAQRKSQLKKQIILESVRKMEGRHLDKAIAIMEKEIRRTKKAAEKLEELDGKRVAEPAVTTAAESRPFDVEESKRMSEKDHGRRVTDSKDDAESNDPTLGELCGLLGLPDSEISPGRGACKIGYPLHPKTRVATLGTLGLASRPRYVYRVVHNAMPFRGHKARGYGRVVADPLIFQLYLQKHLFWASRWQSPFLSVATTMEKVLEFTGIFWYQGHYGIKIYTIDTHLDARNHTRQPMFDVSELIWELGLPRRGNLFEEECVVMHSIPEACVVKTMEWDEIWRTHKKTLMEIGKSQKMKPKGGPSQEWLEERRRLYGVNSRRLLPFHVPV
;
A
#
# COMPACT_ATOMS: atom_id res chain seq x y z
N MET A 1 40.94 25.76 33.68
CA MET A 1 42.32 25.26 33.54
C MET A 1 42.57 24.33 34.72
N GLU A 2 42.44 23.03 34.49
CA GLU A 2 42.75 21.91 35.41
C GLU A 2 42.79 20.70 34.46
N SER A 3 43.96 20.40 33.88
CA SER A 3 45.04 19.52 34.36
C SER A 3 44.79 18.04 34.00
N TYR A 4 45.50 17.64 32.95
CA TYR A 4 45.77 16.30 32.42
C TYR A 4 46.38 15.35 33.47
N ALA A 5 46.04 14.06 33.39
CA ALA A 5 46.98 12.94 33.57
C ALA A 5 46.44 11.65 32.89
N PRO A 6 47.25 10.94 32.08
CA PRO A 6 46.92 9.70 31.37
C PRO A 6 47.54 8.45 32.05
N GLU A 7 47.14 7.23 31.63
CA GLU A 7 47.83 5.92 31.80
C GLU A 7 46.82 4.83 31.36
N GLU A 8 47.11 3.67 30.75
CA GLU A 8 48.33 3.02 30.27
C GLU A 8 47.94 1.85 29.35
N ASP A 9 48.88 1.42 28.50
CA ASP A 9 48.81 0.29 27.57
C ASP A 9 48.77 -1.09 28.26
N THR A 10 48.13 -2.08 27.64
CA THR A 10 48.59 -3.48 27.78
C THR A 10 48.33 -4.26 26.49
N GLN A 11 49.42 -4.52 25.76
CA GLN A 11 49.53 -5.54 24.72
C GLN A 11 49.68 -6.92 25.39
N MET A 12 49.04 -7.96 24.84
CA MET A 12 49.50 -9.34 25.02
C MET A 12 49.46 -10.10 23.70
N THR A 13 50.57 -10.79 23.49
CA THR A 13 51.07 -11.55 22.35
C THR A 13 50.35 -12.88 22.11
N GLY A 14 50.49 -13.42 20.88
CA GLY A 14 50.15 -14.80 20.49
C GLY A 14 50.94 -15.88 21.26
N PRO A 15 50.93 -17.19 20.87
CA PRO A 15 51.19 -17.67 19.50
C PRO A 15 50.41 -18.95 19.10
N GLY A 16 50.70 -19.51 17.92
CA GLY A 16 50.60 -20.96 17.70
C GLY A 16 50.10 -21.42 16.33
N ASP A 17 50.95 -21.31 15.31
CA ASP A 17 50.90 -22.19 14.14
C ASP A 17 51.28 -23.62 14.55
N GLU A 18 50.49 -24.63 14.18
CA GLU A 18 51.04 -25.94 13.86
C GLU A 18 50.16 -26.72 12.86
N LYS A 19 50.81 -27.04 11.74
CA LYS A 19 50.41 -27.97 10.68
C LYS A 19 50.29 -29.39 11.31
N GLN A 20 49.60 -30.41 10.80
CA GLN A 20 49.55 -30.92 9.43
C GLN A 20 48.78 -32.27 9.46
N ILE A 21 48.38 -32.76 8.27
CA ILE A 21 48.10 -34.17 7.89
C ILE A 21 46.62 -34.62 7.82
N ARG A 22 46.11 -34.52 6.59
CA ARG A 22 45.49 -35.56 5.74
C ARG A 22 44.64 -36.64 6.44
N ASN A 23 43.37 -36.70 6.06
CA ASN A 23 42.73 -37.93 5.61
C ASN A 23 41.86 -37.63 4.40
N ALA A 24 42.20 -38.26 3.27
CA ALA A 24 41.42 -38.25 2.06
C ALA A 24 40.36 -39.34 2.17
N GLU A 25 39.13 -38.96 2.53
CA GLU A 25 37.96 -39.80 2.34
C GLU A 25 37.21 -39.31 1.11
N THR A 26 37.27 -40.13 0.07
CA THR A 26 36.46 -40.06 -1.14
C THR A 26 34.98 -40.13 -0.78
N THR A 27 34.34 -38.98 -0.59
CA THR A 27 32.88 -38.87 -0.58
C THR A 27 32.34 -38.98 -2.01
N PHE A 28 31.73 -40.12 -2.30
CA PHE A 28 30.89 -40.36 -3.45
C PHE A 28 29.74 -39.34 -3.45
N GLU A 29 29.79 -38.36 -4.37
CA GLU A 29 28.72 -37.38 -4.52
C GLU A 29 27.48 -38.06 -5.11
N GLU A 30 26.50 -38.34 -4.24
CA GLU A 30 25.16 -38.69 -4.68
C GLU A 30 24.59 -37.55 -5.55
N PRO A 31 23.92 -37.88 -6.68
CA PRO A 31 23.39 -36.89 -7.61
C PRO A 31 22.44 -35.92 -6.89
N GLU A 32 22.70 -34.61 -7.04
CA GLU A 32 22.00 -33.50 -6.37
C GLU A 32 20.47 -33.51 -6.52
N HIS A 33 19.94 -34.24 -7.50
CA HIS A 33 18.50 -34.41 -7.72
C HIS A 33 17.78 -35.14 -6.56
N GLY A 34 18.46 -36.02 -5.82
CA GLY A 34 17.86 -36.71 -4.66
C GLY A 34 17.74 -35.83 -3.41
N ARG A 35 18.63 -34.84 -3.23
CA ARG A 35 18.63 -33.96 -2.04
C ARG A 35 17.58 -32.85 -2.13
N GLN A 36 17.26 -32.39 -3.33
CA GLN A 36 16.17 -31.42 -3.54
C GLN A 36 14.79 -32.04 -3.23
N THR A 37 14.56 -33.31 -3.58
CA THR A 37 13.30 -33.99 -3.31
C THR A 37 13.09 -34.28 -1.82
N GLN A 38 14.13 -34.69 -1.08
CA GLN A 38 14.05 -34.85 0.38
C GLN A 38 13.80 -33.52 1.12
N LYS A 39 14.46 -32.42 0.73
CA LYS A 39 14.21 -31.10 1.34
C LYS A 39 12.78 -30.62 1.07
N ALA A 40 12.26 -30.84 -0.14
CA ALA A 40 10.87 -30.53 -0.48
C ALA A 40 9.87 -31.39 0.31
N GLN A 41 10.14 -32.68 0.47
CA GLN A 41 9.31 -33.59 1.28
C GLN A 41 9.29 -33.18 2.75
N ARG A 42 10.44 -32.87 3.37
CA ARG A 42 10.51 -32.39 4.76
C ARG A 42 9.77 -31.07 4.95
N LYS A 43 9.91 -30.11 4.01
CA LYS A 43 9.17 -28.84 4.03
C LYS A 43 7.65 -29.05 3.90
N SER A 44 7.23 -30.02 3.09
CA SER A 44 5.82 -30.41 2.94
C SER A 44 5.26 -31.06 4.22
N GLN A 45 6.01 -31.95 4.86
CA GLN A 45 5.64 -32.59 6.12
C GLN A 45 5.53 -31.57 7.27
N LEU A 46 6.49 -30.64 7.38
CA LEU A 46 6.46 -29.59 8.40
C LEU A 46 5.26 -28.65 8.23
N LYS A 47 4.94 -28.26 6.98
CA LYS A 47 3.72 -27.48 6.69
C LYS A 47 2.45 -28.23 7.11
N LYS A 48 2.37 -29.55 6.86
CA LYS A 48 1.22 -30.37 7.31
C LYS A 48 1.09 -30.39 8.84
N GLN A 49 2.19 -30.52 9.57
CA GLN A 49 2.17 -30.51 11.05
C GLN A 49 1.70 -29.17 11.61
N ILE A 50 2.22 -28.04 11.10
CA ILE A 50 1.82 -26.70 11.54
C ILE A 50 0.31 -26.47 11.32
N ILE A 51 -0.22 -26.90 10.18
CA ILE A 51 -1.65 -26.79 9.87
C ILE A 51 -2.46 -27.65 10.85
N LEU A 52 -2.07 -28.90 11.09
CA LEU A 52 -2.78 -29.80 12.02
C LEU A 52 -2.77 -29.27 13.46
N GLU A 53 -1.67 -28.67 13.92
CA GLU A 53 -1.59 -28.10 15.26
C GLU A 53 -2.44 -26.82 15.38
N SER A 54 -2.45 -25.99 14.33
CA SER A 54 -3.31 -24.80 14.26
C SER A 54 -4.79 -25.16 14.27
N VAL A 55 -5.17 -26.26 13.59
CA VAL A 55 -6.53 -26.81 13.59
C VAL A 55 -6.92 -27.37 14.96
N ARG A 56 -6.02 -28.07 15.66
CA ARG A 56 -6.27 -28.58 17.02
C ARG A 56 -6.49 -27.47 18.06
N LYS A 57 -5.91 -26.28 17.85
CA LYS A 57 -6.07 -25.11 18.75
C LYS A 57 -7.34 -24.29 18.49
N MET A 58 -8.11 -24.60 17.44
CA MET A 58 -9.38 -23.93 17.16
C MET A 58 -10.55 -24.69 17.78
N GLU A 59 -11.30 -24.07 18.68
CA GLU A 59 -12.53 -24.65 19.27
C GLU A 59 -13.82 -24.05 18.65
N GLY A 60 -14.86 -24.88 18.57
CA GLY A 60 -16.23 -24.49 18.22
C GLY A 60 -16.41 -23.97 16.79
N ARG A 61 -17.22 -22.91 16.62
CA ARG A 61 -17.66 -22.39 15.30
C ARG A 61 -16.54 -21.91 14.37
N HIS A 62 -15.33 -21.72 14.88
CA HIS A 62 -14.16 -21.36 14.08
C HIS A 62 -13.53 -22.59 13.41
N LEU A 63 -13.65 -23.77 14.02
CA LEU A 63 -13.16 -25.03 13.49
C LEU A 63 -13.95 -25.45 12.24
N ASP A 64 -15.29 -25.37 12.29
CA ASP A 64 -16.15 -25.73 11.15
C ASP A 64 -15.88 -24.86 9.92
N LYS A 65 -15.66 -23.56 10.14
CA LYS A 65 -15.29 -22.63 9.05
C LYS A 65 -13.91 -22.95 8.48
N ALA A 66 -12.93 -23.25 9.34
CA ALA A 66 -11.61 -23.65 8.89
C ALA A 66 -11.63 -24.96 8.08
N ILE A 67 -12.40 -25.95 8.54
CA ILE A 67 -12.62 -27.22 7.82
C ILE A 67 -13.24 -26.95 6.45
N ALA A 68 -14.32 -26.14 6.38
CA ALA A 68 -14.97 -25.82 5.12
C ALA A 68 -14.03 -25.11 4.12
N ILE A 69 -13.16 -24.22 4.60
CA ILE A 69 -12.15 -23.55 3.76
C ILE A 69 -11.11 -24.56 3.25
N MET A 70 -10.60 -25.43 4.13
CA MET A 70 -9.62 -26.46 3.76
C MET A 70 -10.19 -27.44 2.74
N GLU A 71 -11.42 -27.93 2.93
CA GLU A 71 -12.07 -28.82 1.96
C GLU A 71 -12.23 -28.18 0.58
N LYS A 72 -12.58 -26.89 0.54
CA LYS A 72 -12.72 -26.15 -0.72
C LYS A 72 -11.39 -26.07 -1.46
N GLU A 73 -10.29 -25.86 -0.74
CA GLU A 73 -8.96 -25.78 -1.35
C GLU A 73 -8.48 -27.16 -1.82
N ILE A 74 -8.73 -28.22 -1.04
CA ILE A 74 -8.45 -29.61 -1.47
C ILE A 74 -9.19 -29.96 -2.76
N ARG A 75 -10.47 -29.55 -2.90
CA ARG A 75 -11.23 -29.77 -4.14
C ARG A 75 -10.62 -29.02 -5.34
N ARG A 76 -10.10 -27.81 -5.12
CA ARG A 76 -9.42 -27.03 -6.17
C ARG A 76 -8.12 -27.69 -6.61
N THR A 77 -7.31 -28.15 -5.67
CA THR A 77 -6.04 -28.83 -5.99
C THR A 77 -6.27 -30.16 -6.69
N LYS A 78 -7.30 -30.94 -6.31
CA LYS A 78 -7.68 -32.17 -7.01
C LYS A 78 -8.07 -31.90 -8.47
N LYS A 79 -8.96 -30.92 -8.71
CA LYS A 79 -9.35 -30.53 -10.07
C LYS A 79 -8.16 -30.04 -10.91
N ALA A 80 -7.22 -29.32 -10.31
CA ALA A 80 -6.02 -28.87 -11.00
C ALA A 80 -5.10 -30.05 -11.39
N ALA A 81 -4.97 -31.06 -10.52
CA ALA A 81 -4.21 -32.27 -10.81
C ALA A 81 -4.87 -33.12 -11.90
N GLU A 82 -6.19 -33.35 -11.85
CA GLU A 82 -6.95 -34.04 -12.90
C GLU A 82 -6.77 -33.37 -14.28
N LYS A 83 -6.78 -32.03 -14.31
CA LYS A 83 -6.56 -31.28 -15.54
C LYS A 83 -5.15 -31.42 -16.10
N LEU A 84 -4.14 -31.57 -15.23
CA LEU A 84 -2.76 -31.83 -15.66
C LEU A 84 -2.62 -33.24 -16.24
N GLU A 85 -3.23 -34.25 -15.62
CA GLU A 85 -3.26 -35.62 -16.15
C GLU A 85 -3.97 -35.69 -17.51
N GLU A 86 -5.07 -34.95 -17.71
CA GLU A 86 -5.75 -34.87 -19.00
C GLU A 86 -4.88 -34.26 -20.11
N LEU A 87 -4.05 -33.27 -19.77
CA LEU A 87 -3.14 -32.62 -20.71
C LEU A 87 -1.95 -33.53 -21.07
N ASP A 88 -1.42 -34.28 -20.11
CA ASP A 88 -0.34 -35.24 -20.34
C ASP A 88 -0.83 -36.44 -21.17
N GLY A 89 -2.07 -36.91 -20.96
CA GLY A 89 -2.68 -37.97 -21.77
C GLY A 89 -2.87 -37.57 -23.25
N LYS A 90 -3.13 -36.29 -23.54
CA LYS A 90 -3.29 -35.79 -24.93
C LYS A 90 -1.96 -35.70 -25.68
N ARG A 91 -0.82 -35.54 -24.99
CA ARG A 91 0.51 -35.46 -25.62
C ARG A 91 1.03 -36.78 -26.18
N VAL A 92 0.46 -37.92 -25.79
CA VAL A 92 0.92 -39.25 -26.25
C VAL A 92 0.21 -39.70 -27.54
N ALA A 93 -0.80 -38.96 -28.02
CA ALA A 93 -1.61 -39.35 -29.17
C ALA A 93 -1.24 -38.66 -30.51
N GLU A 94 -0.20 -37.82 -30.56
CA GLU A 94 0.28 -37.26 -31.84
C GLU A 94 1.28 -38.23 -32.50
N PRO A 95 0.95 -38.83 -33.65
CA PRO A 95 1.89 -39.68 -34.38
C PRO A 95 3.05 -38.82 -34.90
N ALA A 96 4.27 -39.30 -34.70
CA ALA A 96 5.49 -38.70 -35.23
C ALA A 96 5.37 -38.55 -36.76
N VAL A 97 5.12 -37.32 -37.22
CA VAL A 97 5.18 -36.97 -38.63
C VAL A 97 6.65 -36.95 -39.04
N THR A 98 7.09 -38.03 -39.69
CA THR A 98 8.34 -38.08 -40.44
C THR A 98 8.17 -37.29 -41.73
N THR A 99 8.62 -36.04 -41.76
CA THR A 99 8.85 -35.30 -43.01
C THR A 99 10.34 -35.37 -43.35
N ALA A 100 10.64 -36.27 -44.28
CA ALA A 100 11.79 -36.14 -45.18
C ALA A 100 11.49 -35.06 -46.24
N ALA A 101 12.53 -34.65 -46.97
CA ALA A 101 12.58 -33.63 -48.04
C ALA A 101 12.77 -32.19 -47.52
N GLU A 102 13.59 -31.32 -48.12
CA GLU A 102 14.40 -31.39 -49.33
C GLU A 102 15.35 -30.18 -49.28
N SER A 103 16.57 -30.39 -49.72
CA SER A 103 17.58 -29.37 -49.97
C SER A 103 17.14 -28.36 -51.04
N ARG A 104 17.16 -27.07 -50.73
CA ARG A 104 17.32 -25.99 -51.72
C ARG A 104 18.33 -24.94 -51.23
N PRO A 105 19.14 -24.37 -52.15
CA PRO A 105 20.28 -23.53 -51.82
C PRO A 105 19.83 -22.13 -51.42
N PHE A 106 20.42 -21.61 -50.34
CA PHE A 106 20.20 -20.25 -49.88
C PHE A 106 21.26 -19.33 -50.51
N ASP A 107 20.77 -18.35 -51.25
CA ASP A 107 21.58 -17.35 -51.94
C ASP A 107 22.35 -16.47 -50.96
N VAL A 108 23.55 -16.15 -51.42
CA VAL A 108 24.54 -15.28 -50.79
C VAL A 108 24.12 -13.84 -51.02
N GLU A 109 23.60 -13.18 -50.00
CA GLU A 109 24.01 -11.80 -49.68
C GLU A 109 23.54 -11.43 -48.27
N GLU A 110 24.28 -10.51 -47.66
CA GLU A 110 23.94 -9.87 -46.39
C GLU A 110 24.32 -10.60 -45.09
N SER A 111 25.61 -10.90 -44.96
CA SER A 111 26.26 -11.00 -43.63
C SER A 111 27.70 -10.50 -43.67
N LYS A 112 27.84 -9.18 -43.73
CA LYS A 112 29.04 -8.45 -43.31
C LYS A 112 28.63 -7.26 -42.46
N ARG A 113 28.62 -7.47 -41.14
CA ARG A 113 29.17 -6.57 -40.11
C ARG A 113 28.85 -7.12 -38.72
N MET A 114 29.69 -8.06 -38.28
CA MET A 114 30.21 -8.05 -36.90
C MET A 114 31.07 -6.78 -36.75
N SER A 115 31.50 -6.28 -35.60
CA SER A 115 31.54 -6.64 -34.19
C SER A 115 31.47 -5.26 -33.47
N GLU A 116 31.35 -5.05 -32.17
CA GLU A 116 32.16 -5.52 -31.05
C GLU A 116 31.77 -4.55 -29.91
N LYS A 117 31.38 -5.03 -28.73
CA LYS A 117 32.00 -4.62 -27.48
C LYS A 117 31.38 -5.36 -26.30
N ASP A 118 32.31 -5.70 -25.44
CA ASP A 118 32.30 -6.78 -24.49
C ASP A 118 32.53 -6.18 -23.08
N HIS A 119 32.34 -7.01 -22.06
CA HIS A 119 32.71 -6.85 -20.64
C HIS A 119 31.76 -6.10 -19.69
N GLY A 120 31.31 -6.82 -18.65
CA GLY A 120 31.38 -6.27 -17.30
C GLY A 120 30.42 -6.77 -16.22
N ARG A 121 30.79 -7.89 -15.59
CA ARG A 121 30.71 -8.16 -14.13
C ARG A 121 29.38 -8.56 -13.45
N ARG A 122 29.52 -9.70 -12.78
CA ARG A 122 28.64 -10.37 -11.80
C ARG A 122 29.09 -10.00 -10.39
N VAL A 123 28.16 -9.73 -9.47
CA VAL A 123 28.34 -9.82 -8.00
C VAL A 123 27.05 -10.40 -7.41
N THR A 124 27.20 -11.41 -6.54
CA THR A 124 26.14 -12.09 -5.80
C THR A 124 26.13 -11.68 -4.32
N ASP A 125 25.01 -12.00 -3.67
CA ASP A 125 24.75 -12.15 -2.21
C ASP A 125 24.60 -10.83 -1.40
N SER A 126 23.66 -10.66 -0.45
CA SER A 126 23.19 -11.57 0.62
C SER A 126 21.77 -11.20 1.16
N LYS A 127 21.15 -12.14 1.89
CA LYS A 127 19.98 -11.98 2.81
C LYS A 127 20.40 -11.21 4.11
N ASP A 128 19.59 -10.83 5.11
CA ASP A 128 18.31 -11.22 5.76
C ASP A 128 17.60 -9.91 6.26
N ASP A 129 16.29 -9.79 6.59
CA ASP A 129 15.61 -10.24 7.82
C ASP A 129 14.12 -9.76 7.88
N ALA A 130 13.35 -10.44 8.76
CA ALA A 130 12.13 -10.03 9.47
C ALA A 130 10.73 -10.09 8.77
N GLU A 131 10.02 -11.19 9.01
CA GLU A 131 8.58 -11.35 8.78
C GLU A 131 7.76 -10.72 9.94
N SER A 132 7.04 -9.63 9.65
CA SER A 132 5.98 -9.09 10.52
C SER A 132 4.61 -9.59 10.05
N ASN A 133 3.84 -10.22 10.93
CA ASN A 133 2.47 -10.68 10.68
C ASN A 133 1.45 -9.54 10.74
N ASP A 134 1.52 -8.60 9.81
CA ASP A 134 0.44 -7.64 9.53
C ASP A 134 -0.32 -8.08 8.26
N PRO A 135 -1.66 -7.91 8.21
CA PRO A 135 -2.45 -8.23 7.02
C PRO A 135 -1.94 -7.43 5.82
N THR A 136 -1.52 -8.13 4.77
CA THR A 136 -0.90 -7.51 3.61
C THR A 136 -1.84 -6.55 2.88
N LEU A 137 -1.29 -5.43 2.41
CA LEU A 137 -1.93 -4.40 1.57
C LEU A 137 -2.73 -4.96 0.37
N GLY A 138 -2.45 -6.20 -0.07
CA GLY A 138 -3.20 -6.89 -1.12
C GLY A 138 -4.66 -7.20 -0.75
N GLU A 139 -4.98 -7.39 0.53
CA GLU A 139 -6.34 -7.71 0.98
C GLU A 139 -7.28 -6.49 1.02
N LEU A 140 -6.72 -5.27 1.04
CA LEU A 140 -7.51 -4.03 1.00
C LEU A 140 -7.87 -3.58 -0.42
N CYS A 141 -7.13 -4.01 -1.44
CA CYS A 141 -7.37 -3.62 -2.84
C CYS A 141 -8.53 -4.37 -3.51
N GLY A 142 -8.90 -5.56 -3.03
CA GLY A 142 -10.01 -6.36 -3.56
C GLY A 142 -11.42 -5.79 -3.27
N LEU A 143 -11.53 -4.74 -2.45
CA LEU A 143 -12.79 -4.13 -2.01
C LEU A 143 -13.32 -3.01 -2.93
N LEU A 144 -12.58 -2.63 -3.98
CA LEU A 144 -12.94 -1.50 -4.86
C LEU A 144 -13.53 -1.89 -6.23
N GLY A 145 -13.79 -3.18 -6.50
CA GLY A 145 -14.58 -3.60 -7.66
C GLY A 145 -14.10 -3.08 -9.02
N LEU A 146 -12.78 -2.92 -9.21
CA LEU A 146 -12.20 -2.63 -10.52
C LEU A 146 -12.21 -3.91 -11.36
N PRO A 147 -12.44 -3.84 -12.69
CA PRO A 147 -12.42 -5.01 -13.55
C PRO A 147 -11.06 -5.71 -13.48
N ASP A 148 -11.10 -7.02 -13.20
CA ASP A 148 -9.94 -7.91 -12.98
C ASP A 148 -9.04 -8.10 -14.22
N SER A 149 -9.34 -7.46 -15.36
CA SER A 149 -8.60 -7.70 -16.61
C SER A 149 -7.25 -6.99 -16.73
N GLU A 150 -6.87 -6.10 -15.80
CA GLU A 150 -5.57 -5.39 -15.90
C GLU A 150 -4.73 -5.32 -14.61
N ILE A 151 -5.18 -5.92 -13.50
CA ILE A 151 -4.43 -5.82 -12.23
C ILE A 151 -4.14 -7.22 -11.68
N SER A 152 -2.97 -7.74 -12.06
CA SER A 152 -2.43 -8.99 -11.49
C SER A 152 -2.19 -8.83 -9.97
N PRO A 153 -2.77 -9.70 -9.12
CA PRO A 153 -2.65 -9.60 -7.67
C PRO A 153 -1.28 -10.14 -7.26
N GLY A 154 -0.38 -9.25 -6.85
CA GLY A 154 0.94 -9.64 -6.33
C GLY A 154 2.07 -8.63 -6.49
N ARG A 155 1.79 -7.37 -6.88
CA ARG A 155 2.84 -6.38 -7.15
C ARG A 155 2.59 -5.10 -6.34
N GLY A 156 3.54 -4.77 -5.47
CA GLY A 156 3.52 -3.56 -4.65
C GLY A 156 3.37 -2.29 -5.48
N ALA A 157 2.87 -1.23 -4.84
CA ALA A 157 2.44 0.05 -5.40
C ALA A 157 3.50 0.86 -6.21
N CYS A 158 4.67 0.28 -6.48
CA CYS A 158 5.77 0.90 -7.22
C CYS A 158 6.01 0.33 -8.64
N LYS A 159 5.28 -0.70 -9.11
CA LYS A 159 5.57 -1.29 -10.45
C LYS A 159 4.86 -0.62 -11.63
N ILE A 160 3.75 0.08 -11.42
CA ILE A 160 3.20 1.01 -12.43
C ILE A 160 3.87 2.36 -12.18
N GLY A 161 5.16 2.44 -12.49
CA GLY A 161 5.88 3.70 -12.43
C GLY A 161 5.31 4.61 -13.50
N TYR A 162 4.43 5.53 -13.11
CA TYR A 162 4.02 6.58 -14.03
C TYR A 162 5.25 7.42 -14.36
N PRO A 163 5.46 7.76 -15.64
CA PRO A 163 6.62 8.54 -16.03
C PRO A 163 6.65 9.85 -15.25
N LEU A 164 7.81 10.13 -14.64
CA LEU A 164 8.05 11.43 -14.02
C LEU A 164 8.21 12.45 -15.14
N HIS A 165 7.47 13.55 -15.05
CA HIS A 165 7.63 14.65 -15.97
C HIS A 165 8.90 15.42 -15.63
N PRO A 166 9.53 16.09 -16.61
CA PRO A 166 10.66 16.96 -16.34
C PRO A 166 10.34 17.99 -15.26
N LYS A 167 11.32 18.33 -14.42
CA LYS A 167 11.18 19.32 -13.33
C LYS A 167 10.54 20.63 -13.81
N THR A 168 10.88 21.07 -15.01
CA THR A 168 10.35 22.29 -15.64
C THR A 168 8.84 22.25 -15.82
N ARG A 169 8.29 21.12 -16.27
CA ARG A 169 6.84 20.93 -16.47
C ARG A 169 6.09 20.85 -15.14
N VAL A 170 6.67 20.23 -14.13
CA VAL A 170 6.05 20.15 -12.81
C VAL A 170 6.10 21.50 -12.08
N ALA A 171 7.13 22.30 -12.33
CA ALA A 171 7.24 23.66 -11.78
C ALA A 171 6.23 24.64 -12.39
N THR A 172 5.66 24.34 -13.56
CA THR A 172 4.63 25.16 -14.24
C THR A 172 3.20 24.73 -13.92
N LEU A 173 2.98 23.71 -13.08
CA LEU A 173 1.62 23.28 -12.73
C LEU A 173 0.85 24.45 -12.11
N GLY A 174 -0.35 24.70 -12.65
CA GLY A 174 -1.22 25.76 -12.17
C GLY A 174 -1.65 25.52 -10.73
N THR A 175 -1.56 26.55 -9.89
CA THR A 175 -2.28 26.57 -8.61
C THR A 175 -3.63 27.25 -8.84
N LEU A 176 -4.66 26.84 -8.08
CA LEU A 176 -5.94 27.54 -8.09
C LEU A 176 -5.75 28.96 -7.58
N GLY A 177 -5.76 29.91 -8.51
CA GLY A 177 -5.73 31.34 -8.25
C GLY A 177 -7.00 31.81 -7.53
N LEU A 178 -6.99 33.02 -6.97
CA LEU A 178 -8.09 33.51 -6.16
C LEU A 178 -9.44 33.52 -6.90
N ALA A 179 -9.43 33.81 -8.21
CA ALA A 179 -10.64 33.90 -9.04
C ALA A 179 -11.28 32.53 -9.35
N SER A 180 -10.48 31.48 -9.58
CA SER A 180 -10.99 30.13 -9.87
C SER A 180 -11.18 29.26 -8.63
N ARG A 181 -10.69 29.72 -7.47
CA ARG A 181 -10.73 28.93 -6.24
C ARG A 181 -12.15 28.92 -5.62
N PRO A 182 -12.69 27.73 -5.31
CA PRO A 182 -13.95 27.61 -4.58
C PRO A 182 -13.89 28.35 -3.24
N ARG A 183 -14.87 29.22 -2.97
CA ARG A 183 -14.91 29.99 -1.72
C ARG A 183 -14.88 29.08 -0.50
N TYR A 184 -15.66 28.00 -0.52
CA TYR A 184 -15.68 27.00 0.53
C TYR A 184 -15.24 25.63 0.00
N VAL A 185 -14.49 24.91 0.83
CA VAL A 185 -14.18 23.49 0.62
C VAL A 185 -14.46 22.72 1.89
N TYR A 186 -14.65 21.42 1.76
CA TYR A 186 -15.04 20.54 2.83
C TYR A 186 -13.96 19.49 3.08
N ARG A 187 -13.69 19.19 4.35
CA ARG A 187 -12.73 18.16 4.71
C ARG A 187 -13.31 17.25 5.79
N VAL A 188 -13.27 15.94 5.54
CA VAL A 188 -13.57 14.96 6.58
C VAL A 188 -12.33 14.76 7.46
N VAL A 189 -12.55 14.77 8.77
CA VAL A 189 -11.53 14.51 9.78
C VAL A 189 -12.06 13.48 10.77
N HIS A 190 -11.16 12.74 11.43
CA HIS A 190 -11.52 11.76 12.45
C HIS A 190 -10.50 11.80 13.59
N ASN A 191 -10.78 11.16 14.73
CA ASN A 191 -9.96 11.29 15.95
C ASN A 191 -8.51 10.80 15.85
N ALA A 192 -8.17 10.02 14.83
CA ALA A 192 -6.78 9.65 14.54
C ALA A 192 -6.02 10.72 13.74
N MET A 193 -6.62 11.90 13.54
CA MET A 193 -5.95 13.09 13.01
C MET A 193 -5.79 14.12 14.14
N PRO A 194 -4.62 14.79 14.26
CA PRO A 194 -4.39 15.80 15.30
C PRO A 194 -5.31 17.02 15.14
N PHE A 195 -5.71 17.64 16.26
CA PHE A 195 -6.60 18.82 16.34
C PHE A 195 -5.82 20.11 16.69
N ARG A 196 -6.34 21.28 16.24
CA ARG A 196 -5.75 22.64 16.17
C ARG A 196 -5.03 22.97 14.85
N GLY A 197 -5.84 23.14 13.81
CA GLY A 197 -5.38 23.25 12.42
C GLY A 197 -5.01 21.90 11.82
N HIS A 198 -5.03 21.79 10.50
CA HIS A 198 -4.62 20.55 9.83
C HIS A 198 -3.25 20.71 9.22
N LYS A 199 -2.34 19.85 9.62
CA LYS A 199 -1.05 19.68 8.96
C LYS A 199 -1.06 18.38 8.19
N ALA A 200 -0.55 18.42 6.98
CA ALA A 200 -0.27 17.22 6.21
C ALA A 200 0.73 16.35 6.99
N ARG A 201 0.68 15.02 6.80
CA ARG A 201 1.56 14.10 7.52
C ARG A 201 3.05 14.36 7.21
N GLY A 202 3.35 14.88 6.03
CA GLY A 202 4.70 15.28 5.60
C GLY A 202 5.10 16.71 5.95
N TYR A 203 4.27 17.47 6.69
CA TYR A 203 4.56 18.87 7.02
C TYR A 203 5.90 19.03 7.74
N GLY A 204 6.76 19.91 7.22
CA GLY A 204 8.11 20.18 7.76
C GLY A 204 9.12 19.03 7.58
N ARG A 205 8.70 17.88 7.04
CA ARG A 205 9.55 16.69 6.83
C ARG A 205 9.88 16.48 5.36
N VAL A 206 8.96 16.84 4.48
CA VAL A 206 9.10 16.68 3.03
C VAL A 206 9.28 18.05 2.40
N VAL A 207 10.44 18.25 1.76
CA VAL A 207 10.68 19.38 0.86
C VAL A 207 10.13 19.00 -0.51
N ALA A 208 9.09 19.69 -0.96
CA ALA A 208 8.47 19.42 -2.25
C ALA A 208 9.29 20.07 -3.37
N ASP A 209 10.39 19.43 -3.78
CA ASP A 209 10.94 19.70 -5.11
C ASP A 209 9.96 19.19 -6.19
N PRO A 210 10.02 19.65 -7.45
CA PRO A 210 9.02 19.26 -8.45
C PRO A 210 8.91 17.74 -8.70
N LEU A 211 10.03 16.99 -8.67
CA LEU A 211 9.97 15.52 -8.85
C LEU A 211 9.35 14.85 -7.62
N ILE A 212 9.76 15.29 -6.43
CA ILE A 212 9.26 14.80 -5.15
C ILE A 212 7.78 15.13 -4.99
N PHE A 213 7.35 16.31 -5.44
CA PHE A 213 5.94 16.71 -5.53
C PHE A 213 5.16 15.69 -6.35
N GLN A 214 5.59 15.38 -7.58
CA GLN A 214 4.89 14.43 -8.44
C GLN A 214 4.82 13.03 -7.80
N LEU A 215 5.94 12.56 -7.22
CA LEU A 215 5.99 11.25 -6.56
C LEU A 215 5.01 11.17 -5.38
N TYR A 216 5.00 12.18 -4.50
CA TYR A 216 4.08 12.21 -3.37
C TYR A 216 2.64 12.46 -3.79
N LEU A 217 2.40 13.19 -4.87
CA LEU A 217 1.06 13.42 -5.39
C LEU A 217 0.49 12.12 -5.92
N GLN A 218 1.23 11.40 -6.77
CA GLN A 218 0.84 10.07 -7.24
C GLN A 218 0.49 9.19 -6.05
N LYS A 219 1.41 9.03 -5.09
CA LYS A 219 1.16 8.26 -3.86
C LYS A 219 -0.04 8.76 -3.06
N HIS A 220 -0.30 10.06 -3.00
CA HIS A 220 -1.45 10.64 -2.29
C HIS A 220 -2.79 10.29 -2.92
N LEU A 221 -2.85 10.28 -4.25
CA LEU A 221 -4.01 9.89 -5.05
C LEU A 221 -4.29 8.38 -4.92
N PHE A 222 -3.26 7.58 -4.60
CA PHE A 222 -3.47 6.24 -4.06
C PHE A 222 -3.86 6.33 -2.59
N TRP A 223 -5.16 6.31 -2.29
CA TRP A 223 -5.70 6.40 -0.92
C TRP A 223 -5.02 5.47 0.10
N ALA A 224 -4.56 4.28 -0.32
CA ALA A 224 -3.85 3.33 0.52
C ALA A 224 -2.43 3.74 0.94
N SER A 225 -1.82 4.75 0.29
CA SER A 225 -0.40 5.11 0.43
C SER A 225 -0.18 6.56 0.84
N ARG A 226 -0.94 7.03 1.83
CA ARG A 226 -0.84 8.41 2.34
C ARG A 226 0.24 8.62 3.42
N TRP A 227 1.17 7.69 3.57
CA TRP A 227 2.27 7.83 4.54
C TRP A 227 3.11 9.06 4.17
N GLN A 228 3.21 10.03 5.10
CA GLN A 228 4.05 11.24 4.98
C GLN A 228 3.70 12.17 3.80
N SER A 229 2.51 12.05 3.22
CA SER A 229 2.12 12.95 2.15
C SER A 229 2.11 14.42 2.63
N PRO A 230 2.68 15.37 1.85
CA PRO A 230 2.61 16.80 2.13
C PRO A 230 1.26 17.41 1.72
N PHE A 231 0.30 16.61 1.26
CA PHE A 231 -1.00 17.05 0.78
C PHE A 231 -2.14 16.74 1.76
N LEU A 232 -3.18 17.57 1.69
CA LEU A 232 -4.44 17.45 2.38
C LEU A 232 -5.57 17.45 1.33
N SER A 233 -6.25 16.32 1.14
CA SER A 233 -7.49 16.28 0.33
C SER A 233 -8.60 17.14 0.92
N VAL A 234 -9.27 17.89 0.07
CA VAL A 234 -10.52 18.58 0.38
C VAL A 234 -11.48 18.39 -0.78
N ALA A 235 -12.78 18.34 -0.50
CA ALA A 235 -13.84 18.27 -1.49
C ALA A 235 -14.41 19.66 -1.75
N THR A 236 -14.84 19.96 -2.97
CA THR A 236 -15.50 21.23 -3.31
C THR A 236 -17.02 21.19 -3.07
N THR A 237 -17.60 19.99 -3.00
CA THR A 237 -19.03 19.75 -2.80
C THR A 237 -19.32 18.98 -1.51
N MET A 238 -20.57 19.09 -1.02
CA MET A 238 -21.00 18.35 0.17
C MET A 238 -21.24 16.87 -0.18
N GLU A 239 -21.73 16.61 -1.38
CA GLU A 239 -21.98 15.28 -1.91
C GLU A 239 -20.70 14.44 -1.86
N LYS A 240 -19.59 14.99 -2.38
CA LYS A 240 -18.30 14.31 -2.38
C LYS A 240 -17.73 14.10 -0.98
N VAL A 241 -17.88 15.09 -0.09
CA VAL A 241 -17.40 14.94 1.29
C VAL A 241 -18.20 13.87 2.07
N LEU A 242 -19.48 13.67 1.73
CA LEU A 242 -20.31 12.61 2.30
C LEU A 242 -19.89 11.22 1.80
N GLU A 243 -19.40 11.08 0.57
CA GLU A 243 -18.75 9.84 0.09
C GLU A 243 -17.57 9.45 0.97
N PHE A 244 -16.65 10.38 1.19
CA PHE A 244 -15.49 10.13 2.06
C PHE A 244 -15.90 9.84 3.50
N THR A 245 -16.92 10.55 4.00
CA THR A 245 -17.49 10.33 5.34
C THR A 245 -18.04 8.93 5.48
N GLY A 246 -18.83 8.47 4.50
CA GLY A 246 -19.38 7.12 4.46
C GLY A 246 -18.25 6.09 4.49
N ILE A 247 -17.24 6.24 3.63
CA ILE A 247 -16.12 5.30 3.58
C ILE A 247 -15.39 5.22 4.93
N PHE A 248 -15.07 6.36 5.55
CA PHE A 248 -14.40 6.35 6.85
C PHE A 248 -15.25 5.68 7.93
N TRP A 249 -16.55 5.93 7.94
CA TRP A 249 -17.47 5.28 8.86
C TRP A 249 -17.53 3.76 8.65
N TYR A 250 -17.63 3.29 7.40
CA TYR A 250 -17.62 1.86 7.06
C TYR A 250 -16.29 1.17 7.40
N GLN A 251 -15.19 1.91 7.36
CA GLN A 251 -13.88 1.44 7.80
C GLN A 251 -13.73 1.38 9.33
N GLY A 252 -14.71 1.87 10.09
CA GLY A 252 -14.70 1.86 11.56
C GLY A 252 -13.98 3.05 12.18
N HIS A 253 -13.72 4.12 11.42
CA HIS A 253 -13.20 5.35 12.01
C HIS A 253 -14.28 6.04 12.87
N TYR A 254 -13.83 6.70 13.94
CA TYR A 254 -14.70 7.35 14.93
C TYR A 254 -14.30 8.81 15.16
N GLY A 255 -15.22 9.56 15.77
CA GLY A 255 -15.08 11.01 15.93
C GLY A 255 -15.00 11.73 14.59
N ILE A 256 -15.79 11.26 13.63
CA ILE A 256 -15.83 11.84 12.29
C ILE A 256 -16.48 13.22 12.36
N LYS A 257 -15.83 14.21 11.76
CA LYS A 257 -16.34 15.58 11.62
C LYS A 257 -16.13 16.06 10.19
N ILE A 258 -16.96 16.98 9.75
CA ILE A 258 -16.79 17.69 8.48
C ILE A 258 -16.45 19.14 8.80
N TYR A 259 -15.33 19.61 8.28
CA TYR A 259 -14.93 21.01 8.39
C TYR A 259 -15.30 21.72 7.10
N THR A 260 -16.01 22.83 7.23
CA THR A 260 -16.18 23.83 6.17
C THR A 260 -15.05 24.83 6.31
N ILE A 261 -14.25 24.95 5.26
CA ILE A 261 -13.04 25.76 5.22
C ILE A 261 -13.27 26.89 4.21
N ASP A 262 -13.16 28.13 4.67
CA ASP A 262 -13.15 29.30 3.79
C ASP A 262 -11.73 29.47 3.23
N THR A 263 -11.62 29.40 1.90
CA THR A 263 -10.33 29.43 1.21
C THR A 263 -9.89 30.83 0.79
N HIS A 264 -10.76 31.84 1.00
CA HIS A 264 -10.52 33.25 0.68
C HIS A 264 -10.12 34.07 1.91
N LEU A 265 -10.14 33.49 3.11
CA LEU A 265 -9.66 34.16 4.32
C LEU A 265 -8.14 34.41 4.27
N ASP A 266 -7.74 35.65 4.59
CA ASP A 266 -6.35 36.14 4.60
C ASP A 266 -5.42 35.35 5.53
N ALA A 267 -5.97 34.64 6.52
CA ALA A 267 -5.20 33.78 7.42
C ALA A 267 -4.45 32.66 6.67
N ARG A 268 -4.83 32.37 5.42
CA ARG A 268 -4.19 31.38 4.57
C ARG A 268 -3.08 32.01 3.73
N ASN A 269 -1.85 31.53 3.90
CA ASN A 269 -0.74 31.93 3.03
C ASN A 269 -0.77 31.11 1.74
N HIS A 270 -1.39 31.64 0.68
CA HIS A 270 -1.57 30.91 -0.58
C HIS A 270 -0.27 30.53 -1.29
N THR A 271 0.80 31.30 -1.09
CA THR A 271 2.14 30.98 -1.62
C THR A 271 2.73 29.76 -0.92
N ARG A 272 2.51 29.62 0.39
CA ARG A 272 3.01 28.49 1.20
C ARG A 272 2.04 27.32 1.29
N GLN A 273 0.76 27.53 1.02
CA GLN A 273 -0.29 26.52 1.10
C GLN A 273 -1.07 26.48 -0.22
N PRO A 274 -0.38 26.22 -1.35
CA PRO A 274 -1.02 26.18 -2.65
C PRO A 274 -2.11 25.12 -2.69
N MET A 275 -3.12 25.40 -3.50
CA MET A 275 -4.24 24.52 -3.77
C MET A 275 -4.20 24.13 -5.22
N PHE A 276 -4.46 22.86 -5.49
CA PHE A 276 -4.48 22.34 -6.85
C PHE A 276 -5.79 21.59 -7.08
N ASP A 277 -6.36 21.75 -8.26
CA ASP A 277 -7.45 20.91 -8.73
C ASP A 277 -6.88 19.53 -9.10
N VAL A 278 -7.45 18.46 -8.56
CA VAL A 278 -6.92 17.12 -8.78
C VAL A 278 -7.15 16.65 -10.21
N SER A 279 -8.26 17.05 -10.84
CA SER A 279 -8.57 16.67 -12.22
C SER A 279 -7.61 17.32 -13.21
N GLU A 280 -7.30 18.61 -13.02
CA GLU A 280 -6.27 19.32 -13.78
C GLU A 280 -4.90 18.69 -13.58
N LEU A 281 -4.50 18.39 -12.33
CA LEU A 281 -3.22 17.73 -12.04
C LEU A 281 -3.10 16.36 -12.74
N ILE A 282 -4.14 15.53 -12.70
CA ILE A 282 -4.17 14.23 -13.37
C ILE A 282 -3.98 14.40 -14.88
N TRP A 283 -4.67 15.37 -15.47
CA TRP A 283 -4.57 15.69 -16.89
C TRP A 283 -3.18 16.19 -17.28
N GLU A 284 -2.67 17.22 -16.59
CA GLU A 284 -1.38 17.85 -16.89
C GLU A 284 -0.20 16.88 -16.70
N LEU A 285 -0.30 15.97 -15.74
CA LEU A 285 0.71 14.94 -15.47
C LEU A 285 0.46 13.62 -16.24
N GLY A 286 -0.55 13.56 -17.11
CA GLY A 286 -0.86 12.34 -17.87
C GLY A 286 -1.05 11.10 -17.00
N LEU A 287 -1.61 11.26 -15.79
CA LEU A 287 -1.93 10.16 -14.89
C LEU A 287 -3.24 9.50 -15.37
N PRO A 288 -3.41 8.18 -15.21
CA PRO A 288 -4.63 7.52 -15.63
C PRO A 288 -5.80 7.98 -14.76
N ARG A 289 -6.89 8.37 -15.43
CA ARG A 289 -8.15 8.68 -14.77
C ARG A 289 -8.71 7.41 -14.12
N ARG A 290 -9.11 7.51 -12.86
CA ARG A 290 -9.74 6.41 -12.10
C ARG A 290 -11.24 6.65 -11.99
N GLY A 291 -11.89 6.77 -13.14
CA GLY A 291 -13.27 7.24 -13.23
C GLY A 291 -13.44 8.60 -12.54
N ASN A 292 -14.61 8.79 -11.94
CA ASN A 292 -15.05 10.04 -11.32
C ASN A 292 -14.57 10.19 -9.85
N LEU A 293 -13.62 9.35 -9.42
CA LEU A 293 -13.20 9.31 -8.03
C LEU A 293 -12.60 10.64 -7.56
N PHE A 294 -11.92 11.35 -8.46
CA PHE A 294 -11.19 12.59 -8.17
C PHE A 294 -11.89 13.85 -8.67
N GLU A 295 -13.10 13.71 -9.23
CA GLU A 295 -13.92 14.86 -9.55
C GLU A 295 -14.28 15.56 -8.23
N GLU A 296 -14.31 16.90 -8.27
CA GLU A 296 -14.66 17.74 -7.11
C GLU A 296 -13.68 17.61 -5.94
N GLU A 297 -12.46 17.11 -6.18
CA GLU A 297 -11.39 17.07 -5.18
C GLU A 297 -10.31 18.13 -5.49
N CYS A 298 -9.88 18.84 -4.45
CA CYS A 298 -8.67 19.63 -4.48
C CYS A 298 -7.66 19.08 -3.46
N VAL A 299 -6.38 19.30 -3.72
CA VAL A 299 -5.33 19.04 -2.73
C VAL A 299 -4.72 20.36 -2.24
N VAL A 300 -4.61 20.48 -0.93
CA VAL A 300 -3.92 21.60 -0.27
C VAL A 300 -2.56 21.14 0.22
N MET A 301 -1.52 21.88 -0.11
CA MET A 301 -0.18 21.55 0.36
C MET A 301 0.06 22.06 1.78
N HIS A 302 0.84 21.30 2.55
CA HIS A 302 1.36 21.60 3.88
C HIS A 302 0.33 21.67 5.00
N SER A 303 -0.52 22.71 5.04
CA SER A 303 -1.45 22.90 6.16
C SER A 303 -2.66 23.76 5.81
N ILE A 304 -3.70 23.62 6.62
CA ILE A 304 -4.91 24.46 6.65
C ILE A 304 -4.95 25.09 8.04
N PRO A 305 -4.82 26.43 8.16
CA PRO A 305 -4.90 27.14 9.43
C PRO A 305 -6.28 26.94 10.08
N GLU A 306 -6.31 26.91 11.42
CA GLU A 306 -7.56 26.77 12.18
C GLU A 306 -8.51 27.96 11.94
N ALA A 307 -7.96 29.16 11.78
CA ALA A 307 -8.74 30.37 11.45
C ALA A 307 -9.50 30.26 10.12
N CYS A 308 -9.13 29.34 9.23
CA CYS A 308 -9.85 29.11 7.99
C CYS A 308 -11.07 28.18 8.16
N VAL A 309 -11.21 27.49 9.31
CA VAL A 309 -12.32 26.59 9.59
C VAL A 309 -13.50 27.41 10.11
N VAL A 310 -14.48 27.67 9.25
CA VAL A 310 -15.64 28.52 9.58
C VAL A 310 -16.79 27.74 10.21
N LYS A 311 -16.94 26.46 9.88
CA LYS A 311 -17.96 25.58 10.46
C LYS A 311 -17.38 24.19 10.70
N THR A 312 -17.76 23.59 11.82
CA THR A 312 -17.53 22.18 12.11
C THR A 312 -18.88 21.50 12.28
N MET A 313 -19.13 20.43 11.50
CA MET A 313 -20.27 19.54 11.69
C MET A 313 -19.81 18.28 12.40
N GLU A 314 -20.38 18.02 13.57
CA GLU A 314 -20.11 16.82 14.35
C GLU A 314 -20.89 15.61 13.81
N TRP A 315 -20.44 14.39 14.10
CA TRP A 315 -21.06 13.16 13.61
C TRP A 315 -22.58 13.09 13.80
N ASP A 316 -23.09 13.51 14.97
CA ASP A 316 -24.53 13.47 15.26
C ASP A 316 -25.34 14.40 14.34
N GLU A 317 -24.78 15.56 13.98
CA GLU A 317 -25.39 16.48 13.01
C GLU A 317 -25.33 15.88 11.61
N ILE A 318 -24.16 15.35 11.20
CA ILE A 318 -23.97 14.71 9.89
C ILE A 318 -24.96 13.57 9.70
N TRP A 319 -25.06 12.67 10.69
CA TRP A 319 -25.96 11.54 10.65
C TRP A 319 -27.41 12.00 10.59
N ARG A 320 -27.83 12.94 11.44
CA ARG A 320 -29.22 13.42 11.44
C ARG A 320 -29.63 14.03 10.10
N THR A 321 -28.74 14.79 9.47
CA THR A 321 -29.02 15.51 8.23
C THR A 321 -28.85 14.62 6.98
N HIS A 322 -27.89 13.70 6.97
CA HIS A 322 -27.46 12.98 5.77
C HIS A 322 -27.54 11.45 5.87
N LYS A 323 -28.26 10.90 6.87
CA LYS A 323 -28.43 9.44 7.07
C LYS A 323 -28.78 8.69 5.78
N LYS A 324 -29.74 9.20 5.01
CA LYS A 324 -30.22 8.53 3.79
C LYS A 324 -29.08 8.36 2.77
N THR A 325 -28.38 9.44 2.47
CA THR A 325 -27.24 9.47 1.54
C THR A 325 -26.11 8.55 2.00
N LEU A 326 -25.74 8.60 3.28
CA LEU A 326 -24.69 7.73 3.84
C LEU A 326 -25.05 6.23 3.72
N MET A 327 -26.31 5.87 3.94
CA MET A 327 -26.80 4.50 3.78
C MET A 327 -26.81 4.05 2.31
N GLU A 328 -27.10 4.94 1.36
CA GLU A 328 -27.06 4.66 -0.08
C GLU A 328 -25.62 4.43 -0.56
N ILE A 329 -24.67 5.24 -0.10
CA ILE A 329 -23.23 5.10 -0.41
C ILE A 329 -22.70 3.74 0.08
N GLY A 330 -23.11 3.31 1.28
CA GLY A 330 -22.74 1.99 1.77
C GLY A 330 -23.26 0.83 0.94
N LYS A 331 -24.51 0.94 0.48
CA LYS A 331 -25.12 -0.05 -0.41
C LYS A 331 -24.41 -0.11 -1.76
N SER A 332 -24.11 1.04 -2.37
CA SER A 332 -23.47 1.11 -3.69
C SER A 332 -22.06 0.52 -3.67
N GLN A 333 -21.31 0.74 -2.59
CA GLN A 333 -19.96 0.20 -2.43
C GLN A 333 -19.91 -1.25 -1.96
N LYS A 334 -21.08 -1.92 -1.81
CA LYS A 334 -21.19 -3.29 -1.26
C LYS A 334 -20.47 -3.47 0.07
N MET A 335 -20.31 -2.37 0.82
CA MET A 335 -19.63 -2.40 2.11
C MET A 335 -20.59 -3.00 3.13
N LYS A 336 -20.21 -4.15 3.69
CA LYS A 336 -20.86 -4.61 4.92
C LYS A 336 -20.42 -3.64 6.02
N PRO A 337 -21.35 -2.99 6.74
CA PRO A 337 -20.96 -2.30 7.97
C PRO A 337 -20.18 -3.32 8.80
N LYS A 338 -18.93 -3.03 9.16
CA LYS A 338 -18.04 -3.94 9.91
C LYS A 338 -18.51 -4.14 11.37
N GLY A 339 -19.83 -4.16 11.59
CA GLY A 339 -20.43 -3.58 12.76
C GLY A 339 -20.20 -2.08 12.71
N GLY A 340 -21.27 -1.28 12.60
CA GLY A 340 -21.20 0.01 13.29
C GLY A 340 -20.79 -0.27 14.75
N PRO A 341 -20.21 0.70 15.47
CA PRO A 341 -19.93 0.49 16.89
C PRO A 341 -21.17 -0.15 17.53
N SER A 342 -21.00 -1.33 18.14
CA SER A 342 -22.13 -2.05 18.72
C SER A 342 -22.89 -1.11 19.63
N GLN A 343 -24.18 -1.34 19.84
CA GLN A 343 -24.94 -0.52 20.78
C GLN A 343 -24.24 -0.48 22.15
N GLU A 344 -23.64 -1.60 22.53
CA GLU A 344 -22.66 -1.76 23.62
C GLU A 344 -21.44 -0.83 23.51
N TRP A 345 -20.77 -0.73 22.37
CA TRP A 345 -19.64 0.19 22.17
C TRP A 345 -20.07 1.66 22.24
N LEU A 346 -21.25 2.01 21.71
CA LEU A 346 -21.81 3.36 21.79
C LEU A 346 -22.22 3.71 23.23
N GLU A 347 -22.69 2.73 24.00
CA GLU A 347 -23.04 2.86 25.42
C GLU A 347 -21.78 2.93 26.30
N GLU A 348 -20.78 2.06 26.06
CA GLU A 348 -19.45 2.07 26.67
C GLU A 348 -18.77 3.42 26.44
N ARG A 349 -18.86 3.99 25.23
CA ARG A 349 -18.32 5.33 24.94
C ARG A 349 -19.14 6.45 25.56
N ARG A 350 -20.47 6.37 25.57
CA ARG A 350 -21.30 7.32 26.33
C ARG A 350 -20.98 7.26 27.83
N ARG A 351 -20.59 6.10 28.36
CA ARG A 351 -20.14 5.90 29.73
C ARG A 351 -18.72 6.45 29.96
N LEU A 352 -17.77 6.17 29.08
CA LEU A 352 -16.36 6.61 29.19
C LEU A 352 -16.17 8.10 28.93
N TYR A 353 -16.96 8.69 28.02
CA TYR A 353 -16.83 10.07 27.57
C TYR A 353 -18.08 10.91 27.87
N GLY A 354 -18.76 10.59 28.98
CA GLY A 354 -20.01 11.18 29.50
C GLY A 354 -20.49 12.51 28.91
N VAL A 355 -21.82 12.62 28.78
CA VAL A 355 -22.74 13.67 28.30
C VAL A 355 -22.34 15.16 28.48
N ASN A 356 -21.22 15.50 29.10
CA ASN A 356 -20.62 16.84 29.14
C ASN A 356 -19.25 16.90 28.44
N SER A 357 -19.23 16.73 27.11
CA SER A 357 -18.03 16.86 26.26
C SER A 357 -17.49 18.30 26.09
N ARG A 358 -17.86 19.26 26.95
CA ARG A 358 -17.33 20.64 26.89
C ARG A 358 -15.96 20.83 27.55
N ARG A 359 -15.39 19.82 28.21
CA ARG A 359 -14.05 19.90 28.81
C ARG A 359 -13.26 18.62 28.55
N LEU A 360 -12.71 18.49 27.35
CA LEU A 360 -11.59 17.58 27.15
C LEU A 360 -10.30 18.36 27.42
N LEU A 361 -9.57 17.95 28.46
CA LEU A 361 -8.25 18.44 28.81
C LEU A 361 -7.27 18.21 27.64
N PRO A 362 -6.29 19.10 27.43
CA PRO A 362 -5.31 18.95 26.37
C PRO A 362 -4.46 17.71 26.64
N PHE A 363 -4.41 16.79 25.67
CA PHE A 363 -3.36 15.78 25.62
C PHE A 363 -2.02 16.52 25.52
N HIS A 364 -1.22 16.42 26.59
CA HIS A 364 0.18 16.83 26.56
C HIS A 364 0.91 15.92 25.57
N VAL A 365 1.31 16.50 24.43
CA VAL A 365 2.34 15.92 23.59
C VAL A 365 3.67 16.34 24.22
N PRO A 366 4.57 15.41 24.60
CA PRO A 366 5.90 15.79 25.00
C PRO A 366 6.61 16.45 23.80
N VAL A 367 7.21 17.61 24.06
CA VAL A 367 7.95 18.43 23.08
C VAL A 367 9.20 17.70 22.60
#